data_AF-A0A6B2LV34-F1
#
_entry.id   AF-A0A6B2LV34-F1
#
_cell.length_a   1.000
_cell.length_b   1.000
_cell.length_c   1.000
_cell.angle_alpha   90.00
_cell.angle_beta   90.00
_cell.angle_gamma   90.00
#
_symmetry.space_group_name_H-M   'P 1'
#
loop_
_entity.id
_entity.type
_entity.pdbx_description
1 polymer ?
#
loop_
_entity_poly.entity_id
_entity_poly.type
_entity_poly.pdbx_seq_one_letter_code
_entity_poly.pdbx_strand_id
1 'polypeptide(L)'
;MDTNQLNGALPTSIGFSKFLSQLSLYSNSLSEIPAELCSLTLLIHLNLSKNLLKSIPTALWEMTNLQFLSISDNALEGTVPSQISKMVNL
;
A
#
# COMPACT_ATOMS: atom_id res chain seq x y z
N MET A 1 -8.68 15.15 1.37
CA MET A 1 -8.06 15.98 2.43
C MET A 1 -7.65 14.97 3.48
N ASP A 2 -6.47 14.36 3.38
CA ASP A 2 -6.17 13.12 4.14
C ASP A 2 -4.81 13.16 4.85
N THR A 3 -4.27 14.35 5.10
CA THR A 3 -3.12 14.54 6.00
C THR A 3 -3.49 14.14 7.42
N ASN A 4 -2.89 13.06 7.91
CA ASN A 4 -2.96 12.65 9.31
C ASN A 4 -1.53 12.66 9.91
N GLN A 5 -1.43 12.41 11.21
CA GLN A 5 -0.15 12.28 11.92
C GLN A 5 0.17 10.80 12.22
N LEU A 6 -0.30 9.88 11.38
CA LEU A 6 0.01 8.45 11.56
C LEU A 6 1.51 8.26 11.38
N ASN A 7 2.13 7.53 12.30
CA ASN A 7 3.57 7.30 12.31
C ASN A 7 3.90 5.83 12.60
N GLY A 8 5.13 5.44 12.31
CA GLY A 8 5.59 4.08 12.51
C GLY A 8 4.97 3.10 11.51
N ALA A 9 4.78 1.85 11.93
CA ALA A 9 4.18 0.81 11.09
C ALA A 9 2.64 0.91 11.10
N LEU A 10 2.03 0.70 9.94
CA LEU A 10 0.58 0.51 9.87
C LEU A 10 0.21 -0.80 10.62
N PRO A 11 -0.82 -0.82 11.48
CA PRO A 11 -1.12 -1.99 12.29
C PRO A 11 -1.64 -3.15 11.44
N THR A 12 -1.27 -4.38 11.82
CA THR A 12 -1.70 -5.62 11.13
C THR A 12 -3.22 -5.81 11.12
N SER A 13 -3.93 -5.17 12.05
CA SER A 13 -5.40 -5.17 12.12
C SER A 13 -6.08 -4.60 10.87
N ILE A 14 -5.37 -3.86 10.01
CA ILE A 14 -5.88 -3.43 8.71
C ILE A 14 -6.37 -4.60 7.85
N GLY A 15 -5.79 -5.79 8.04
CA GLY A 15 -6.19 -7.02 7.35
C GLY A 15 -7.61 -7.49 7.69
N PHE A 16 -8.25 -6.98 8.74
CA PHE A 16 -9.63 -7.30 9.09
C PHE A 16 -10.68 -6.52 8.28
N SER A 17 -10.29 -5.43 7.62
CA SER A 17 -11.19 -4.60 6.81
C SER A 17 -11.47 -5.21 5.43
N LYS A 18 -11.98 -6.45 5.39
CA LYS A 18 -12.12 -7.27 4.17
C LYS A 18 -12.95 -6.65 3.04
N PHE A 19 -13.80 -5.68 3.34
CA PHE A 19 -14.66 -4.99 2.37
C PHE A 19 -14.09 -3.64 1.91
N LEU A 20 -12.87 -3.29 2.32
CA LEU A 20 -12.25 -2.03 1.94
C LEU A 20 -11.90 -2.03 0.44
N SER A 21 -12.46 -1.08 -0.30
CA SER A 21 -12.19 -0.89 -1.73
C SER A 21 -11.24 0.26 -2.03
N GLN A 22 -11.16 1.24 -1.13
CA GLN A 22 -10.30 2.41 -1.28
C GLN A 22 -9.59 2.69 0.05
N LEU A 23 -8.27 2.88 -0.02
CA LEU A 23 -7.45 3.27 1.10
C LEU A 23 -6.50 4.39 0.68
N SER A 24 -6.67 5.57 1.29
CA SER A 24 -5.73 6.68 1.16
C SER A 24 -5.06 6.91 2.51
N LEU A 25 -3.74 6.78 2.54
CA LEU A 25 -2.85 7.11 3.64
C LEU A 25 -1.87 8.22 3.21
N TYR A 26 -2.29 9.04 2.24
CA TYR A 26 -1.53 10.14 1.70
C TYR A 26 -1.02 11.08 2.79
N SER A 27 0.25 11.48 2.71
CA SER A 27 0.84 12.52 3.55
C SER A 27 0.77 12.19 5.05
N ASN A 28 1.42 11.08 5.42
CA ASN A 28 1.64 10.62 6.79
C ASN A 28 3.14 10.36 7.04
N SER A 29 3.49 9.79 8.20
CA SER A 29 4.86 9.43 8.58
C SER A 29 5.02 7.91 8.73
N LEU A 30 4.35 7.12 7.88
CA LEU A 30 4.44 5.66 7.93
C LEU A 30 5.81 5.18 7.48
N SER A 31 6.42 4.28 8.26
CA SER A 31 7.72 3.67 7.96
C SER A 31 7.60 2.27 7.35
N GLU A 32 6.48 1.58 7.57
CA GLU A 32 6.26 0.21 7.13
C GLU A 32 4.78 -0.07 6.83
N ILE A 33 4.55 -0.97 5.86
CA ILE A 33 3.23 -1.52 5.51
C ILE A 33 3.21 -3.02 5.86
N PRO A 34 2.23 -3.49 6.66
CA PRO A 34 2.11 -4.89 7.03
C PRO A 34 1.67 -5.74 5.83
N ALA A 35 2.13 -6.99 5.77
CA ALA A 35 1.73 -7.93 4.71
C ALA A 35 0.21 -8.18 4.69
N GLU A 36 -0.46 -8.01 5.83
CA GLU A 36 -1.90 -8.12 6.02
C GLU A 36 -2.69 -7.14 5.14
N LEU A 37 -2.11 -6.02 4.73
CA LEU A 37 -2.72 -5.13 3.73
C LEU A 37 -3.00 -5.87 2.41
N CYS A 38 -2.10 -6.79 2.02
CA CYS A 38 -2.21 -7.57 0.79
C CYS A 38 -3.32 -8.62 0.86
N SER A 39 -3.92 -8.83 2.03
CA SER A 39 -5.09 -9.70 2.21
C SER A 39 -6.42 -9.01 1.89
N LEU A 40 -6.39 -7.71 1.56
CA LEU A 40 -7.56 -6.91 1.17
C LEU A 40 -7.84 -7.11 -0.33
N THR A 41 -8.40 -8.26 -0.67
CA THR A 41 -8.62 -8.68 -2.06
C THR A 41 -9.62 -7.79 -2.81
N LEU A 42 -10.45 -7.01 -2.13
CA LEU A 42 -11.39 -6.06 -2.74
C LEU A 42 -10.82 -4.66 -2.93
N LEU A 43 -9.55 -4.42 -2.55
CA LEU A 43 -8.93 -3.11 -2.66
C LEU A 43 -8.63 -2.78 -4.13
N ILE A 44 -9.13 -1.63 -4.57
CA ILE A 44 -9.03 -1.12 -5.95
C ILE A 44 -8.15 0.13 -6.00
N HIS A 45 -8.19 0.95 -4.94
CA HIS A 45 -7.40 2.18 -4.85
C HIS A 45 -6.53 2.17 -3.60
N LEU A 46 -5.22 2.32 -3.79
CA LEU A 46 -4.25 2.44 -2.71
C LEU A 46 -3.33 3.65 -2.93
N ASN A 47 -3.44 4.64 -2.05
CA ASN A 47 -2.55 5.79 -2.04
C ASN A 47 -1.69 5.81 -0.77
N LEU A 48 -0.40 5.54 -0.93
CA LEU A 48 0.64 5.56 0.11
C LEU A 48 1.63 6.71 -0.10
N SER A 49 1.35 7.64 -1.02
CA SER A 49 2.30 8.70 -1.36
C SER A 49 2.53 9.68 -0.22
N LYS A 50 3.72 10.30 -0.18
CA LYS A 50 4.17 11.19 0.89
C LYS A 50 4.19 10.49 2.25
N ASN A 51 5.01 9.45 2.36
CA ASN A 51 5.29 8.75 3.61
C ASN A 51 6.81 8.52 3.73
N LEU A 52 7.24 7.70 4.69
CA LEU A 52 8.65 7.38 4.96
C LEU A 52 8.97 5.91 4.67
N LEU A 53 8.20 5.26 3.79
CA LEU A 53 8.33 3.84 3.49
C LEU A 53 9.69 3.57 2.83
N LYS A 54 10.41 2.56 3.32
CA LYS A 54 11.68 2.09 2.73
C LYS A 54 11.53 0.89 1.81
N SER A 55 10.47 0.12 2.00
CA SER A 55 10.15 -1.06 1.21
C SER A 55 8.64 -1.25 1.11
N ILE A 56 8.22 -2.01 0.10
CA ILE A 56 6.84 -2.46 -0.06
C ILE A 56 6.82 -4.00 0.05
N PRO A 57 5.86 -4.60 0.79
CA PRO A 57 5.72 -6.06 0.83
C PRO A 57 5.61 -6.66 -0.57
N THR A 58 6.35 -7.73 -0.84
CA THR A 58 6.35 -8.36 -2.18
C THR A 58 4.97 -8.85 -2.60
N ALA A 59 4.12 -9.22 -1.63
CA ALA A 59 2.74 -9.61 -1.87
C ALA A 59 1.84 -8.49 -2.43
N LEU A 60 2.23 -7.22 -2.28
CA LEU A 60 1.47 -6.09 -2.84
C LEU A 60 1.45 -6.15 -4.36
N TRP A 61 2.55 -6.63 -4.97
CA TRP A 61 2.67 -6.82 -6.42
C TRP A 61 1.82 -7.96 -6.96
N GLU A 62 1.07 -8.67 -6.11
CA GLU A 62 0.16 -9.74 -6.49
C GLU A 62 -1.32 -9.35 -6.32
N MET A 63 -1.59 -8.10 -5.92
CA MET A 63 -2.95 -7.59 -5.72
C MET A 63 -3.64 -7.30 -7.06
N THR A 64 -4.23 -8.33 -7.65
CA THR A 64 -4.79 -8.31 -9.01
C THR A 64 -5.97 -7.35 -9.20
N ASN A 65 -6.68 -6.96 -8.13
CA ASN A 65 -7.82 -6.03 -8.20
C ASN A 65 -7.44 -4.55 -8.07
N LEU A 66 -6.19 -4.22 -7.73
CA LEU A 66 -5.75 -2.83 -7.68
C LEU A 66 -5.78 -2.23 -9.09
N GLN A 67 -6.38 -1.04 -9.18
CA GLN A 67 -6.45 -0.20 -10.38
C GLN A 67 -5.72 1.12 -10.20
N PHE A 68 -5.42 1.48 -8.96
CA PHE A 68 -4.62 2.65 -8.65
C PHE A 68 -3.68 2.34 -7.50
N LEU A 69 -2.38 2.57 -7.74
CA LEU A 69 -1.32 2.50 -6.75
C LEU A 69 -0.47 3.75 -6.84
N SER A 70 -0.41 4.53 -5.75
CA SER A 70 0.57 5.60 -5.61
C SER A 70 1.49 5.34 -4.44
N ILE A 71 2.79 5.24 -4.72
CA ILE A 71 3.87 5.06 -3.75
C ILE A 71 4.93 6.17 -3.86
N SER A 72 4.61 7.26 -4.58
CA SER A 72 5.52 8.40 -4.80
C SER A 72 5.86 9.13 -3.50
N ASP A 73 6.94 9.91 -3.49
CA ASP A 73 7.38 10.66 -2.30
C ASP A 73 7.53 9.76 -1.05
N ASN A 74 8.24 8.65 -1.21
CA ASN A 74 8.68 7.77 -0.13
C ASN A 74 10.20 7.58 -0.21
N ALA A 75 10.79 6.89 0.77
CA ALA A 75 12.21 6.55 0.80
C ALA A 75 12.48 5.14 0.23
N LEU A 76 11.70 4.72 -0.78
CA LEU A 76 11.76 3.37 -1.34
C LEU A 76 13.09 3.14 -2.05
N GLU A 77 13.73 2.01 -1.74
CA GLU A 77 14.95 1.55 -2.40
C GLU A 77 14.71 0.22 -3.13
N GLY A 78 15.60 -0.11 -4.06
CA GLY A 78 15.55 -1.36 -4.84
C GLY A 78 14.83 -1.21 -6.18
N THR A 79 14.38 -2.34 -6.72
CA THR A 79 13.77 -2.43 -8.06
C THR A 79 12.33 -2.95 -7.97
N VAL A 80 11.48 -2.48 -8.89
CA VAL A 80 10.16 -3.06 -9.08
C VAL A 80 10.30 -4.54 -9.47
N PRO A 81 9.68 -5.48 -8.72
CA PRO A 81 9.81 -6.90 -8.99
C PRO A 81 8.97 -7.34 -10.20
N SER A 82 9.37 -8.42 -10.86
CA SER A 82 8.67 -8.99 -12.03
C SER A 82 7.22 -9.38 -11.75
N GLN A 83 6.88 -9.60 -10.48
CA GLN A 83 5.54 -9.91 -9.97
C GLN A 83 4.53 -8.84 -10.33
N ILE A 84 4.95 -7.60 -10.60
CA ILE A 84 4.06 -6.53 -11.10
C ILE A 84 3.24 -6.96 -12.33
N SER A 85 3.74 -7.91 -13.12
CA SER A 85 3.00 -8.52 -14.24
C SER A 85 1.70 -9.23 -13.83
N LYS A 86 1.53 -9.58 -12.55
CA LYS A 86 0.27 -10.13 -12.00
C LYS A 86 -0.79 -9.05 -11.76
N MET A 87 -0.41 -7.77 -11.64
CA MET A 87 -1.33 -6.65 -11.41
C MET A 87 -2.02 -6.24 -12.71
N VAL A 88 -2.82 -7.14 -13.28
CA VAL A 88 -3.41 -6.98 -14.62
C VAL A 88 -4.40 -5.82 -14.76
N ASN A 89 -4.88 -5.28 -13.63
CA ASN A 89 -5.82 -4.17 -13.59
C ASN A 89 -5.17 -2.83 -13.23
N LEU A 90 -3.86 -2.81 -12.93
CA LEU A 90 -3.10 -1.61 -12.58
C LEU A 90 -2.63 -0.86 -13.83
#